data_AF-N0CYK2-F1
#
_entry.id   AF-N0CYK2-F1
#
_cell.length_a   1.000
_cell.length_b   1.000
_cell.length_c   1.000
_cell.angle_alpha   90.00
_cell.angle_beta   90.00
_cell.angle_gamma   90.00
#
_symmetry.space_group_name_H-M   'P 1'
#
loop_
_entity.id
_entity.type
_entity.pdbx_description
1 polymer ?
#
loop_
_entity_poly.entity_id
_entity_poly.type
_entity_poly.pdbx_seq_one_letter_code
_entity_poly.pdbx_strand_id
1 'polypeptide(L)'
;MNGEIDENDENSKNGQQNGGERDMGGQSDAESGERQPVSGDEPAGTDPPGGIVIGEFGGGAVAVGRNAKAEDAGRRIGRTDGVAGPPPVVAPLPGGLSVGRMTGGAAASGPDAQAIDRSDRFIEATPQLIDALLLLRGQTGEVGTAAAEAEREIRDTGGVERGRLQRLGALTARAARSVGEQTAAGVAAGVIGGMLT
;
A
#
# COMPACT_ATOMS: atom_id res chain seq x y z
N MET A 1 -8.37 -52.29 19.62
CA MET A 1 -7.12 -53.03 19.80
C MET A 1 -6.59 -53.38 18.43
N ASN A 2 -5.30 -53.10 18.21
CA ASN A 2 -4.43 -53.53 17.11
C ASN A 2 -4.71 -52.77 15.79
N GLY A 3 -3.84 -51.89 15.25
CA GLY A 3 -2.39 -51.75 15.39
C GLY A 3 -1.72 -52.57 14.29
N GLU A 4 -1.07 -51.90 13.34
CA GLU A 4 0.17 -52.37 12.70
C GLU A 4 0.76 -51.26 11.81
N ILE A 5 2.01 -50.95 12.12
CA ILE A 5 2.99 -50.16 11.37
C ILE A 5 3.69 -51.18 10.48
N ASP A 6 3.88 -50.88 9.20
CA ASP A 6 4.89 -51.56 8.38
C ASP A 6 5.87 -50.51 7.85
N GLU A 7 7.02 -50.45 8.53
CA GLU A 7 8.31 -50.05 7.99
C GLU A 7 8.85 -51.23 7.17
N ASN A 8 9.30 -50.98 5.94
CA ASN A 8 10.24 -51.77 5.12
C ASN A 8 10.36 -51.00 3.79
N ASP A 9 11.50 -50.81 3.14
CA ASP A 9 12.75 -51.54 3.17
C ASP A 9 13.90 -50.62 2.73
N GLU A 10 15.03 -50.82 3.39
CA GLU A 10 16.35 -50.38 2.99
C GLU A 10 16.73 -51.02 1.64
N ASN A 11 17.19 -50.23 0.68
CA ASN A 11 17.88 -50.76 -0.50
C ASN A 11 19.28 -50.16 -0.64
N SER A 12 20.21 -50.81 0.06
CA SER A 12 21.45 -51.38 -0.46
C SER A 12 22.25 -50.62 -1.54
N LYS A 13 23.52 -50.41 -1.17
CA LYS A 13 24.74 -50.69 -1.95
C LYS A 13 25.10 -49.71 -3.07
N ASN A 14 26.18 -48.96 -2.82
CA ASN A 14 27.36 -49.06 -3.68
C ASN A 14 28.62 -48.78 -2.88
N GLY A 15 29.36 -49.85 -2.60
CA GLY A 15 30.76 -49.75 -2.22
C GLY A 15 31.62 -49.58 -3.46
N GLN A 16 32.73 -48.85 -3.32
CA GLN A 16 34.02 -49.32 -3.83
C GLN A 16 35.14 -48.55 -3.15
N GLN A 17 35.85 -49.31 -2.32
CA GLN A 17 37.14 -49.00 -1.74
C GLN A 17 38.20 -49.05 -2.86
N ASN A 18 39.18 -48.14 -2.83
CA ASN A 18 40.50 -48.39 -3.39
C ASN A 18 41.54 -47.67 -2.52
N GLY A 19 42.36 -48.47 -1.83
CA GLY A 19 43.58 -48.05 -1.15
C GLY A 19 44.82 -48.22 -2.04
N GLY A 20 45.98 -47.83 -1.50
CA GLY A 20 47.32 -48.00 -2.08
C GLY A 20 48.05 -46.66 -2.19
N GLU A 21 48.68 -46.17 -1.12
CA GLU A 21 50.11 -46.35 -0.79
C GLU A 21 51.10 -45.51 -1.61
N ARG A 22 51.62 -44.47 -0.91
CA ARG A 22 53.01 -43.94 -0.84
C ARG A 22 53.97 -44.21 -2.01
N ASP A 23 54.53 -43.12 -2.55
CA ASP A 23 55.94 -43.08 -2.96
C ASP A 23 56.54 -41.68 -2.73
N MET A 24 57.83 -41.66 -2.40
CA MET A 24 58.67 -40.53 -2.00
C MET A 24 59.46 -39.97 -3.19
N GLY A 25 59.70 -38.65 -3.16
CA GLY A 25 60.94 -38.06 -3.69
C GLY A 25 60.78 -37.05 -4.83
N GLY A 26 61.42 -35.88 -4.66
CA GLY A 26 61.69 -34.96 -5.77
C GLY A 26 61.64 -33.49 -5.38
N GLN A 27 62.75 -32.95 -4.85
CA GLN A 27 63.02 -31.52 -4.86
C GLN A 27 63.28 -31.05 -6.29
N SER A 28 62.69 -29.92 -6.70
CA SER A 28 63.38 -28.93 -7.55
C SER A 28 62.59 -27.63 -7.63
N ASP A 29 63.36 -26.56 -7.49
CA ASP A 29 63.02 -25.14 -7.48
C ASP A 29 62.42 -24.58 -8.78
N ALA A 30 61.95 -23.33 -8.65
CA ALA A 30 61.96 -22.25 -9.63
C ALA A 30 60.79 -22.12 -10.63
N GLU A 31 59.98 -21.10 -10.31
CA GLU A 31 59.56 -19.99 -11.16
C GLU A 31 58.84 -20.20 -12.51
N SER A 32 57.73 -19.45 -12.59
CA SER A 32 57.28 -18.68 -13.74
C SER A 32 56.56 -19.42 -14.86
N GLY A 33 55.26 -19.58 -14.61
CA GLY A 33 54.27 -18.86 -15.40
C GLY A 33 53.63 -19.65 -16.51
N GLU A 34 52.35 -20.00 -16.32
CA GLU A 34 51.35 -20.02 -17.39
C GLU A 34 49.93 -20.07 -16.80
N ARG A 35 49.03 -19.39 -17.50
CA ARG A 35 47.75 -18.85 -17.04
C ARG A 35 46.69 -19.93 -16.92
N GLN A 36 45.92 -19.94 -15.82
CA GLN A 36 44.52 -20.38 -15.83
C GLN A 36 43.65 -19.47 -14.96
N PRO A 37 42.41 -19.20 -15.39
CA PRO A 37 41.56 -18.16 -14.84
C PRO A 37 41.13 -18.58 -13.44
N VAL A 38 41.33 -17.71 -12.45
CA VAL A 38 40.54 -17.82 -11.24
C VAL A 38 39.12 -17.46 -11.69
N SER A 39 38.26 -18.46 -11.78
CA SER A 39 36.82 -18.26 -11.69
C SER A 39 36.57 -17.65 -10.32
N GLY A 40 36.78 -16.34 -10.23
CA GLY A 40 36.13 -15.53 -9.23
C GLY A 40 34.66 -15.67 -9.53
N ASP A 41 34.00 -16.53 -8.78
CA ASP A 41 32.58 -16.37 -8.50
C ASP A 41 32.49 -15.03 -7.76
N GLU A 42 32.53 -13.93 -8.51
CA GLU A 42 32.18 -12.61 -8.01
C GLU A 42 30.75 -12.79 -7.47
N PRO A 43 30.51 -12.64 -6.16
CA PRO A 43 29.14 -12.63 -5.70
C PRO A 43 28.46 -11.51 -6.45
N ALA A 44 27.50 -11.88 -7.31
CA ALA A 44 26.66 -10.94 -8.05
C ALA A 44 26.32 -9.82 -7.09
N GLY A 45 26.83 -8.62 -7.38
CA GLY A 45 26.82 -7.51 -6.45
C GLY A 45 25.45 -7.39 -5.83
N THR A 46 25.32 -7.77 -4.56
CA THR A 46 24.15 -7.37 -3.78
C THR A 46 24.37 -5.89 -3.60
N ASP A 47 23.82 -5.09 -4.52
CA ASP A 47 23.61 -3.67 -4.30
C ASP A 47 23.11 -3.55 -2.85
N PRO A 48 23.74 -2.70 -2.03
CA PRO A 48 23.36 -2.57 -0.62
C PRO A 48 21.84 -2.38 -0.57
N PRO A 49 21.10 -3.10 0.29
CA PRO A 49 19.65 -3.00 0.34
C PRO A 49 19.32 -1.53 0.57
N GLY A 50 18.83 -0.86 -0.46
CA GLY A 50 18.63 0.57 -0.38
C GLY A 50 17.62 0.88 0.73
N GLY A 51 17.91 1.93 1.50
CA GLY A 51 17.09 2.31 2.66
C GLY A 51 15.81 3.05 2.28
N ILE A 52 14.92 3.18 3.26
CA ILE A 52 13.75 4.07 3.20
C ILE A 52 14.12 5.39 3.90
N VAL A 53 13.97 6.52 3.21
CA VAL A 53 14.11 7.86 3.79
C VAL A 53 12.77 8.57 3.68
N ILE A 54 12.17 8.95 4.81
CA ILE A 54 10.91 9.71 4.83
C ILE A 54 11.14 11.01 5.59
N GLY A 55 10.89 12.15 4.94
CA GLY A 55 10.99 13.46 5.59
C GLY A 55 9.88 13.68 6.60
N GLU A 56 8.63 13.50 6.18
CA GLU A 56 7.45 13.61 7.05
C GLU A 56 6.48 12.44 6.82
N PHE A 57 6.08 11.77 7.90
CA PHE A 57 5.20 10.61 7.84
C PHE A 57 3.92 10.85 8.64
N GLY A 58 2.83 11.15 7.93
CA GLY A 58 1.47 11.29 8.45
C GLY A 58 0.59 10.06 8.24
N GLY A 59 1.11 8.97 7.65
CA GLY A 59 0.44 7.67 7.54
C GLY A 59 0.64 6.98 6.20
N GLY A 60 0.09 5.76 6.08
CA GLY A 60 0.21 4.88 4.92
C GLY A 60 1.19 3.72 5.13
N ALA A 61 1.61 3.05 4.06
CA ALA A 61 2.53 1.90 4.12
C ALA A 61 3.73 2.08 3.17
N VAL A 62 4.95 1.72 3.62
CA VAL A 62 6.17 1.76 2.80
C VAL A 62 6.95 0.46 2.91
N ALA A 63 7.44 -0.07 1.79
CA ALA A 63 8.29 -1.26 1.75
C ALA A 63 9.41 -1.11 0.70
N VAL A 64 10.57 -1.71 0.94
CA VAL A 64 11.69 -1.74 -0.02
C VAL A 64 12.33 -3.12 -0.02
N GLY A 65 12.70 -3.60 -1.21
CA GLY A 65 13.35 -4.89 -1.43
C GLY A 65 12.67 -5.73 -2.51
N ARG A 66 13.27 -6.88 -2.82
CA ARG A 66 12.68 -7.86 -3.72
C ARG A 66 11.36 -8.37 -3.13
N ASN A 67 10.29 -8.40 -3.92
CA ASN A 67 8.93 -8.75 -3.52
C ASN A 67 8.35 -7.83 -2.41
N ALA A 68 8.84 -6.59 -2.29
CA ALA A 68 8.34 -5.66 -1.28
C ALA A 68 6.84 -5.40 -1.48
N LYS A 69 6.03 -5.63 -0.44
CA LYS A 69 4.60 -5.36 -0.46
C LYS A 69 4.23 -4.30 0.58
N ALA A 70 3.66 -3.20 0.12
CA ALA A 70 3.07 -2.17 0.97
C ALA A 70 1.56 -2.15 0.75
N GLU A 71 0.77 -2.15 1.83
CA GLU A 71 -0.68 -2.08 1.76
C GLU A 71 -1.21 -1.08 2.80
N ASP A 72 -1.87 -0.02 2.35
CA ASP A 72 -2.54 0.95 3.22
C ASP A 72 -4.05 0.73 3.16
N ALA A 73 -4.63 0.17 4.22
CA ALA A 73 -6.07 0.06 4.40
C ALA A 73 -6.59 1.05 5.47
N GLY A 74 -5.85 2.14 5.67
CA GLY A 74 -6.14 3.13 6.70
C GLY A 74 -7.41 3.91 6.41
N ARG A 75 -8.20 4.16 7.45
CA ARG A 75 -9.41 4.98 7.39
C ARG A 75 -9.09 6.44 7.76
N ARG A 76 -9.43 7.38 6.88
CA ARG A 76 -9.17 8.83 7.09
C ARG A 76 -10.46 9.63 7.08
N ILE A 77 -10.63 10.49 8.07
CA ILE A 77 -11.72 11.45 8.16
C ILE A 77 -11.12 12.86 8.04
N GLY A 78 -11.73 13.72 7.22
CA GLY A 78 -11.35 15.12 7.09
C GLY A 78 -10.36 15.41 5.96
N ARG A 79 -9.95 16.68 5.86
CA ARG A 79 -8.98 17.14 4.86
C ARG A 79 -7.58 16.81 5.37
N THR A 80 -6.79 16.06 4.59
CA THR A 80 -5.35 15.97 4.84
C THR A 80 -4.75 17.35 4.69
N ASP A 81 -4.18 17.89 5.78
CA ASP A 81 -3.57 19.22 5.79
C ASP A 81 -2.51 19.34 4.69
N GLY A 82 -2.86 20.06 3.63
CA GLY A 82 -1.97 20.40 2.54
C GLY A 82 -1.31 21.74 2.83
N VAL A 83 -0.38 21.81 3.78
CA VAL A 83 0.44 23.02 3.98
C VAL A 83 1.90 22.67 4.28
N ALA A 84 2.78 23.43 3.65
CA ALA A 84 4.25 23.32 3.54
C ALA A 84 4.75 22.40 2.41
N GLY A 85 5.59 22.98 1.54
CA GLY A 85 6.26 22.28 0.44
C GLY A 85 7.11 21.11 0.95
N PRO A 86 7.48 20.18 0.06
CA PRO A 86 8.14 18.94 0.48
C PRO A 86 9.43 19.28 1.25
N PRO A 87 9.66 18.69 2.44
CA PRO A 87 10.94 18.83 3.11
C PRO A 87 12.04 18.30 2.17
N PRO A 88 13.26 18.85 2.23
CA PRO A 88 14.37 18.38 1.39
C PRO A 88 14.63 16.90 1.69
N VAL A 89 14.56 16.07 0.65
CA VAL A 89 14.94 14.65 0.73
C VAL A 89 16.30 14.43 0.08
N VAL A 90 17.17 13.73 0.80
CA VAL A 90 18.42 13.22 0.25
C VAL A 90 18.09 12.06 -0.70
N ALA A 91 18.79 11.99 -1.83
CA ALA A 91 18.64 10.89 -2.77
C ALA A 91 18.94 9.55 -2.06
N PRO A 92 18.08 8.54 -2.20
CA PRO A 92 18.31 7.25 -1.58
C PRO A 92 19.48 6.55 -2.27
N LEU A 93 20.17 5.69 -1.53
CA LEU A 93 21.13 4.76 -2.14
C LEU A 93 20.42 3.91 -3.22
N PRO A 94 21.14 3.41 -4.25
CA PRO A 94 20.57 2.50 -5.25
C PRO A 94 19.76 1.38 -4.59
N GLY A 95 18.55 1.12 -5.11
CA GLY A 95 17.62 0.16 -4.51
C GLY A 95 16.77 0.71 -3.35
N GLY A 96 16.90 1.99 -2.99
CA GLY A 96 16.17 2.62 -1.89
C GLY A 96 14.95 3.44 -2.33
N LEU A 97 14.23 3.99 -1.36
CA LEU A 97 13.04 4.82 -1.57
C LEU A 97 13.12 6.08 -0.70
N SER A 98 13.06 7.25 -1.32
CA SER A 98 12.97 8.54 -0.62
C SER A 98 11.61 9.18 -0.85
N VAL A 99 10.91 9.50 0.24
CA VAL A 99 9.61 10.18 0.23
C VAL A 99 9.71 11.47 1.03
N GLY A 100 9.40 12.60 0.40
CA GLY A 100 9.38 13.91 1.07
C GLY A 100 8.36 13.95 2.19
N ARG A 101 7.09 13.74 1.83
CA ARG A 101 5.99 13.66 2.78
C ARG A 101 5.07 12.52 2.35
N MET A 102 4.70 11.67 3.30
CA MET A 102 3.70 10.63 3.11
C MET A 102 2.57 10.81 4.11
N THR A 103 1.45 11.34 3.65
CA THR A 103 0.23 11.44 4.45
C THR A 103 -0.75 10.35 4.09
N GLY A 104 -0.32 9.26 3.43
CA GLY A 104 -1.12 8.09 3.10
C GLY A 104 -0.77 7.34 1.83
N GLY A 105 -1.55 6.29 1.57
CA GLY A 105 -1.35 5.39 0.45
C GLY A 105 -0.24 4.37 0.72
N ALA A 106 0.09 3.61 -0.31
CA ALA A 106 1.14 2.60 -0.24
C ALA A 106 2.28 2.95 -1.22
N ALA A 107 3.53 2.72 -0.80
CA ALA A 107 4.71 2.88 -1.63
C ALA A 107 5.64 1.66 -1.49
N ALA A 108 6.06 1.08 -2.61
CA ALA A 108 6.97 -0.08 -2.61
C ALA A 108 8.06 0.08 -3.68
N SER A 109 9.28 -0.35 -3.39
CA SER A 109 10.42 -0.30 -4.34
C SER A 109 11.22 -1.61 -4.34
N GLY A 110 11.65 -2.05 -5.51
CA GLY A 110 12.45 -3.28 -5.71
C GLY A 110 11.85 -4.20 -6.79
N PRO A 111 12.56 -5.27 -7.19
CA PRO A 111 12.04 -6.25 -8.14
C PRO A 111 10.77 -6.89 -7.59
N ASP A 112 9.73 -7.02 -8.43
CA ASP A 112 8.42 -7.60 -8.05
C ASP A 112 7.69 -6.87 -6.91
N ALA A 113 8.01 -5.59 -6.67
CA ALA A 113 7.37 -4.80 -5.63
C ALA A 113 5.90 -4.47 -5.95
N GLN A 114 5.04 -4.47 -4.92
CA GLN A 114 3.62 -4.18 -5.01
C GLN A 114 3.19 -3.15 -3.97
N ALA A 115 2.47 -2.13 -4.41
CA ALA A 115 1.84 -1.15 -3.54
C ALA A 115 0.32 -1.18 -3.75
N ILE A 116 -0.42 -1.37 -2.67
CA ILE A 116 -1.89 -1.46 -2.69
C ILE A 116 -2.46 -0.39 -1.74
N ASP A 117 -3.11 0.61 -2.30
CA ASP A 117 -3.90 1.58 -1.53
C ASP A 117 -5.36 1.12 -1.50
N ARG A 118 -5.83 0.75 -0.30
CA ARG A 118 -7.21 0.44 0.06
C ARG A 118 -7.73 1.42 1.12
N SER A 119 -7.15 2.61 1.21
CA SER A 119 -7.56 3.59 2.20
C SER A 119 -8.93 4.17 1.89
N ASP A 120 -9.78 4.25 2.91
CA ASP A 120 -11.09 4.88 2.82
C ASP A 120 -11.00 6.36 3.22
N ARG A 121 -11.56 7.26 2.40
CA ARG A 121 -11.60 8.71 2.66
C ARG A 121 -13.00 9.23 2.91
N PHE A 122 -13.22 9.71 4.12
CA PHE A 122 -14.48 10.27 4.60
C PHE A 122 -14.40 11.78 4.74
N ILE A 123 -15.48 12.46 4.36
CA ILE A 123 -15.75 13.85 4.68
C ILE A 123 -16.34 13.90 6.09
N GLU A 124 -15.79 14.79 6.92
CA GLU A 124 -16.22 14.96 8.30
C GLU A 124 -17.70 15.38 8.39
N ALA A 125 -18.41 14.83 9.39
CA ALA A 125 -19.79 15.17 9.69
C ALA A 125 -19.92 16.55 10.35
N THR A 126 -19.67 17.61 9.58
CA THR A 126 -19.88 18.99 10.04
C THR A 126 -21.35 19.28 10.36
N PRO A 127 -21.67 20.21 11.28
CA PRO A 127 -23.05 20.61 11.55
C PRO A 127 -23.82 21.01 10.29
N GLN A 128 -23.17 21.73 9.38
CA GLN A 128 -23.74 22.16 8.11
C GLN A 128 -24.11 20.97 7.21
N LEU A 129 -23.31 19.90 7.23
CA LEU A 129 -23.60 18.68 6.47
C LEU A 129 -24.80 17.96 7.07
N ILE A 130 -24.84 17.86 8.41
CA ILE A 130 -25.95 17.24 9.12
C ILE A 130 -27.26 17.98 8.83
N ASP A 131 -27.26 19.31 8.88
CA ASP A 131 -28.43 20.14 8.57
C ASP A 131 -28.89 19.96 7.12
N ALA A 132 -27.95 19.91 6.17
CA ALA A 132 -28.26 19.66 4.77
C ALA A 132 -28.89 18.27 4.56
N LEU A 133 -28.38 17.24 5.24
CA LEU A 133 -28.96 15.90 5.17
C LEU A 133 -30.36 15.84 5.77
N LEU A 134 -30.59 16.50 6.91
CA LEU A 134 -31.92 16.59 7.53
C LEU A 134 -32.94 17.29 6.63
N LEU A 135 -32.53 18.37 5.94
CA LEU A 135 -33.36 19.05 4.94
C LEU A 135 -33.74 18.11 3.77
N LEU A 136 -32.81 17.27 3.35
CA LEU A 136 -33.02 16.31 2.26
C LEU A 136 -33.80 15.07 2.69
N ARG A 137 -33.76 14.69 3.97
CA ARG A 137 -34.53 13.57 4.51
C ARG A 137 -36.04 13.74 4.33
N GLY A 138 -36.52 14.98 4.27
CA GLY A 138 -37.91 15.30 3.95
C GLY A 138 -38.26 15.17 2.46
N GLN A 139 -37.28 14.97 1.58
CA GLN A 139 -37.51 14.78 0.15
C GLN A 139 -37.92 13.34 -0.16
N THR A 140 -38.72 13.17 -1.20
CA THR A 140 -39.15 11.85 -1.66
C THR A 140 -38.19 11.26 -2.68
N GLY A 141 -38.24 9.94 -2.87
CA GLY A 141 -37.47 9.25 -3.90
C GLY A 141 -35.98 9.10 -3.59
N GLU A 142 -35.16 9.13 -4.63
CA GLU A 142 -33.73 8.83 -4.56
C GLU A 142 -32.95 9.80 -3.68
N VAL A 143 -33.34 11.08 -3.65
CA VAL A 143 -32.67 12.12 -2.85
C VAL A 143 -32.82 11.84 -1.35
N GLY A 144 -34.05 11.58 -0.89
CA GLY A 144 -34.31 11.27 0.52
C GLY A 144 -33.67 9.95 0.96
N THR A 145 -33.67 8.96 0.07
CA THR A 145 -33.03 7.65 0.32
C THR A 145 -31.51 7.81 0.47
N ALA A 146 -30.87 8.52 -0.47
CA ALA A 146 -29.43 8.77 -0.44
C ALA A 146 -29.02 9.63 0.76
N ALA A 147 -29.83 10.60 1.17
CA ALA A 147 -29.60 11.38 2.38
C ALA A 147 -29.66 10.52 3.65
N ALA A 148 -30.68 9.66 3.77
CA ALA A 148 -30.82 8.75 4.92
C ALA A 148 -29.68 7.71 4.98
N GLU A 149 -29.15 7.28 3.85
CA GLU A 149 -27.95 6.43 3.79
C GLU A 149 -26.70 7.17 4.27
N ALA A 150 -26.49 8.42 3.83
CA ALA A 150 -25.37 9.23 4.31
C ALA A 150 -25.46 9.52 5.82
N GLU A 151 -26.67 9.76 6.36
CA GLU A 151 -26.87 9.90 7.81
C GLU A 151 -26.54 8.62 8.59
N ARG A 152 -26.90 7.45 8.04
CA ARG A 152 -26.51 6.16 8.63
C ARG A 152 -24.99 6.00 8.64
N GLU A 153 -24.33 6.33 7.53
CA GLU A 153 -22.87 6.26 7.44
C GLU A 153 -22.17 7.21 8.41
N ILE A 154 -22.70 8.42 8.61
CA ILE A 154 -22.21 9.35 9.64
C ILE A 154 -22.34 8.72 11.03
N ARG A 155 -23.45 8.05 11.32
CA ARG A 155 -23.65 7.40 12.62
C ARG A 155 -22.66 6.26 12.85
N ASP A 156 -22.40 5.48 11.82
CA ASP A 156 -21.57 4.28 11.91
C ASP A 156 -20.08 4.61 11.90
N THR A 157 -19.69 5.67 11.19
CA THR A 157 -18.29 5.96 10.92
C THR A 157 -17.83 7.32 11.47
N GLY A 158 -18.73 8.29 11.64
CA GLY A 158 -18.41 9.68 11.99
C GLY A 158 -18.18 10.59 10.77
N GLY A 159 -18.35 10.09 9.55
CA GLY A 159 -18.24 10.86 8.32
C GLY A 159 -18.98 10.21 7.15
N VAL A 160 -18.89 10.80 5.96
CA VAL A 160 -19.48 10.28 4.71
C VAL A 160 -18.39 10.07 3.69
N GLU A 161 -18.36 8.92 3.03
CA GLU A 161 -17.45 8.69 1.91
C GLU A 161 -17.65 9.74 0.81
N ARG A 162 -16.54 10.29 0.29
CA ARG A 162 -16.59 11.33 -0.74
C ARG A 162 -17.40 10.91 -1.97
N GLY A 163 -17.30 9.65 -2.41
CA GLY A 163 -18.06 9.13 -3.55
C GLY A 163 -19.57 9.15 -3.32
N ARG A 164 -20.03 8.80 -2.11
CA ARG A 164 -21.44 8.89 -1.74
C ARG A 164 -21.91 10.34 -1.72
N LEU A 165 -21.12 11.24 -1.13
CA LEU A 165 -21.48 12.66 -1.06
C LEU A 165 -21.54 13.30 -2.46
N GLN A 166 -20.65 12.92 -3.38
CA GLN A 166 -20.70 13.34 -4.79
C GLN A 166 -21.98 12.87 -5.49
N ARG A 167 -22.37 11.61 -5.29
CA ARG A 167 -23.62 11.08 -5.84
C ARG A 167 -24.82 11.85 -5.29
N LEU A 168 -24.87 12.10 -3.99
CA LEU A 168 -25.93 12.87 -3.36
C LEU A 168 -25.97 14.30 -3.93
N GLY A 169 -24.83 14.97 -4.06
CA GLY A 169 -24.72 16.30 -4.67
C GLY A 169 -25.23 16.34 -6.12
N ALA A 170 -24.97 15.30 -6.92
CA ALA A 170 -25.48 15.21 -8.28
C ALA A 170 -27.02 15.05 -8.32
N LEU A 171 -27.58 14.22 -7.43
CA LEU A 171 -29.03 14.02 -7.30
C LEU A 171 -29.72 15.31 -6.86
N THR A 172 -29.18 16.00 -5.86
CA THR A 172 -29.76 17.25 -5.34
C THR A 172 -29.62 18.40 -6.33
N ALA A 173 -28.49 18.52 -7.04
CA ALA A 173 -28.31 19.52 -8.10
C ALA A 173 -29.25 19.28 -9.30
N ARG A 174 -29.60 18.02 -9.58
CA ARG A 174 -30.62 17.68 -10.58
C ARG A 174 -32.01 18.10 -10.10
N ALA A 175 -32.36 17.78 -8.86
CA ALA A 175 -33.64 18.17 -8.26
C ALA A 175 -33.78 19.71 -8.20
N ALA A 176 -32.76 20.41 -7.74
CA ALA A 176 -32.72 21.87 -7.64
C ALA A 176 -32.93 22.56 -8.99
N ARG A 177 -32.39 22.02 -10.09
CA ARG A 177 -32.65 22.54 -11.44
C ARG A 177 -34.10 22.38 -11.89
N SER A 178 -34.84 21.42 -11.33
CA SER A 178 -36.26 21.19 -11.65
C SER A 178 -37.21 22.02 -10.80
N VAL A 179 -36.87 22.33 -9.55
CA VAL A 179 -37.77 23.03 -8.59
C VAL A 179 -37.29 24.41 -8.13
N GLY A 180 -36.07 24.82 -8.50
CA GLY A 180 -35.45 26.11 -8.15
C GLY A 180 -34.47 26.04 -6.97
N GLU A 181 -33.54 27.00 -6.92
CA GLU A 181 -32.42 27.04 -5.96
C GLU A 181 -32.82 27.39 -4.52
N GLN A 182 -33.96 28.06 -4.33
CA GLN A 182 -34.45 28.42 -2.98
C GLN A 182 -35.19 27.27 -2.28
N THR A 183 -35.28 26.10 -2.90
CA THR A 183 -35.86 24.91 -2.29
C THR A 183 -34.86 24.24 -1.35
N ALA A 184 -35.35 23.37 -0.45
CA ALA A 184 -34.49 22.55 0.40
C ALA A 184 -33.42 21.77 -0.41
N ALA A 185 -33.78 21.29 -1.60
CA ALA A 185 -32.85 20.63 -2.51
C ALA A 185 -31.77 21.57 -3.05
N GLY A 186 -32.12 22.82 -3.39
CA GLY A 186 -31.17 23.83 -3.85
C GLY A 186 -30.20 24.30 -2.76
N VAL A 187 -30.71 24.56 -1.56
CA VAL A 187 -29.88 24.93 -0.39
C VAL A 187 -28.90 23.80 -0.05
N ALA A 188 -29.39 22.56 0.04
CA ALA A 188 -28.54 21.41 0.34
C ALA A 188 -27.54 21.11 -0.79
N ALA A 189 -27.92 21.31 -2.06
CA ALA A 189 -26.99 21.17 -3.20
C ALA A 189 -25.83 22.18 -3.12
N GLY A 190 -26.10 23.43 -2.70
CA GLY A 190 -25.08 24.44 -2.49
C GLY A 190 -24.10 24.08 -1.36
N VAL A 191 -24.62 23.63 -0.21
CA VAL A 191 -23.80 23.21 0.94
C VAL A 191 -22.94 21.99 0.58
N ILE A 192 -23.55 20.95 0.01
CA ILE A 192 -22.85 19.72 -0.38
C ILE A 192 -21.81 20.03 -1.47
N GLY A 193 -22.16 20.86 -2.45
CA GLY A 193 -21.23 21.30 -3.50
C GLY A 193 -20.00 22.01 -2.93
N GLY A 194 -20.19 22.94 -1.99
CA GLY A 194 -19.10 23.67 -1.33
C GLY A 194 -18.16 22.79 -0.49
N MET A 195 -18.62 21.63 -0.02
CA MET A 195 -17.77 20.66 0.70
C MET A 195 -16.97 19.76 -0.25
N LEU A 196 -17.39 19.65 -1.50
CA LEU A 196 -16.74 18.82 -2.51
C LEU A 196 -15.63 19.57 -3.27
N THR A 197 -15.65 20.90 -3.26
CA THR A 197 -14.59 21.77 -3.80
C THR A 197 -13.41 21.90 -2.84
#